data_AF-A0A317NLT4-F1
#
_entry.id   AF-A0A317NLT4-F1
#
_cell.length_a   1.000
_cell.length_b   1.000
_cell.length_c   1.000
_cell.angle_alpha   90.00
_cell.angle_beta   90.00
_cell.angle_gamma   90.00
#
_symmetry.space_group_name_H-M   'P 1'
#
loop_
_entity.id
_entity.type
_entity.pdbx_description
1 polymer ?
#
loop_
_entity_poly.entity_id
_entity_poly.type
_entity_poly.pdbx_seq_one_letter_code
_entity_poly.pdbx_strand_id
1 'polypeptide(L)'
;MDIDQHWRTIAEQRRAIADLLATLTPAELDSPSLCDGWRIRDVAAHVALAAQPPGPLGMLRAAARARGSFHRLNHDIAVRHADAVPDLVADLRAVADSRRLPAVTNHRNIHYDVIVHGQDIARPLGRVITVTPESAAVAAQRVWTMGWPFWAKRRFADVTLVAEDSAWTAGSGPELRGSTLDLLMLLTGRHPVLTGPGVDRL
;
A
#
# COMPACT_ATOMS: atom_id res chain seq x y z
N MET A 1 18.30 2.02 4.98
CA MET A 1 17.96 1.43 3.68
C MET A 1 18.35 2.39 2.55
N ASP A 2 19.12 1.92 1.58
CA ASP A 2 19.50 2.68 0.39
C ASP A 2 18.44 2.61 -0.72
N ILE A 3 18.66 3.34 -1.82
CA ILE A 3 17.72 3.42 -2.94
C ILE A 3 17.55 2.08 -3.67
N ASP A 4 18.59 1.26 -3.79
CA ASP A 4 18.53 -0.03 -4.48
C ASP A 4 17.78 -1.07 -3.64
N GLN A 5 17.95 -1.05 -2.32
CA GLN A 5 17.17 -1.83 -1.37
C GLN A 5 15.67 -1.47 -1.42
N HIS A 6 15.32 -0.18 -1.56
CA HIS A 6 13.95 0.24 -1.81
C HIS A 6 13.39 -0.41 -3.08
N TRP A 7 14.11 -0.32 -4.18
CA TRP A 7 13.66 -0.85 -5.48
C TRP A 7 13.59 -2.37 -5.52
N ARG A 8 14.51 -3.06 -4.83
CA ARG A 8 14.45 -4.52 -4.68
C ARG A 8 13.17 -4.96 -3.99
N THR A 9 12.84 -4.33 -2.86
CA THR A 9 11.59 -4.59 -2.15
C THR A 9 10.38 -4.32 -3.03
N ILE A 10 10.36 -3.17 -3.73
CA ILE A 10 9.23 -2.81 -4.61
C ILE A 10 9.03 -3.87 -5.69
N ALA A 11 10.11 -4.34 -6.30
CA ALA A 11 10.06 -5.34 -7.36
C ALA A 11 9.66 -6.72 -6.82
N GLU A 12 10.11 -7.10 -5.62
CA GLU A 12 9.70 -8.33 -4.92
C GLU A 12 8.20 -8.29 -4.59
N GLN A 13 7.69 -7.18 -4.05
CA GLN A 13 6.28 -7.06 -3.70
C GLN A 13 5.37 -7.06 -4.94
N ARG A 14 5.76 -6.39 -6.04
CA ARG A 14 5.02 -6.46 -7.32
C ARG A 14 4.92 -7.89 -7.84
N ARG A 15 6.02 -8.66 -7.77
CA ARG A 15 6.03 -10.08 -8.15
C ARG A 15 5.16 -10.92 -7.22
N ALA A 16 5.26 -10.73 -5.91
CA ALA A 16 4.45 -11.46 -4.94
C ALA A 16 2.95 -11.20 -5.14
N ILE A 17 2.55 -9.97 -5.44
CA ILE A 17 1.17 -9.65 -5.82
C ILE A 17 0.79 -10.39 -7.11
N ALA A 18 1.62 -10.32 -8.16
CA ALA A 18 1.34 -11.02 -9.41
C ALA A 18 1.19 -12.53 -9.22
N ASP A 19 2.06 -13.14 -8.41
CA ASP A 19 2.02 -14.57 -8.10
C ASP A 19 0.76 -14.94 -7.31
N LEU A 20 0.33 -14.11 -6.36
CA LEU A 20 -0.95 -14.29 -5.68
C LEU A 20 -2.13 -14.22 -6.67
N LEU A 21 -2.19 -13.17 -7.49
CA LEU A 21 -3.26 -12.95 -8.47
C LEU A 21 -3.38 -14.12 -9.46
N ALA A 22 -2.25 -14.74 -9.85
CA ALA A 22 -2.23 -15.91 -10.72
C ALA A 22 -2.94 -17.14 -10.13
N THR A 23 -3.17 -17.17 -8.80
CA THR A 23 -3.90 -18.25 -8.11
C THR A 23 -5.37 -17.94 -7.88
N LEU A 24 -5.83 -16.73 -8.21
CA LEU A 24 -7.19 -16.28 -7.88
C LEU A 24 -8.19 -16.65 -8.97
N THR A 25 -9.40 -16.97 -8.52
CA THR A 25 -10.57 -17.08 -9.39
C THR A 25 -11.07 -15.69 -9.82
N PRO A 26 -11.86 -15.61 -10.91
CA PRO A 26 -12.50 -14.36 -11.31
C PRO A 26 -13.36 -13.72 -10.21
N ALA A 27 -14.04 -14.54 -9.40
CA ALA A 27 -14.85 -14.08 -8.29
C ALA A 27 -14.01 -13.46 -7.16
N GLU A 28 -12.87 -14.06 -6.82
CA GLU A 28 -11.92 -13.46 -5.87
C GLU A 28 -11.34 -12.15 -6.42
N LEU A 29 -11.01 -12.09 -7.71
CA LEU A 29 -10.53 -10.85 -8.36
C LEU A 29 -11.55 -9.71 -8.32
N ASP A 30 -12.85 -10.01 -8.32
CA ASP A 30 -13.94 -9.03 -8.20
C ASP A 30 -14.39 -8.77 -6.75
N SER A 31 -13.83 -9.51 -5.78
CA SER A 31 -14.20 -9.35 -4.38
C SER A 31 -13.65 -8.04 -3.79
N PRO A 32 -14.28 -7.50 -2.72
CA PRO A 32 -13.79 -6.31 -2.04
C PRO A 32 -12.37 -6.48 -1.46
N SER A 33 -11.54 -5.46 -1.60
CA SER A 33 -10.24 -5.33 -0.94
C SER A 33 -10.36 -4.57 0.39
N LEU A 34 -9.25 -4.38 1.12
CA LEU A 34 -9.22 -3.46 2.27
C LEU A 34 -9.18 -1.98 1.89
N CYS A 35 -9.04 -1.65 0.59
CA CYS A 35 -9.27 -0.30 0.09
C CYS A 35 -10.76 -0.10 -0.12
N ASP A 36 -11.40 0.74 0.71
CA ASP A 36 -12.84 1.01 0.60
C ASP A 36 -13.27 1.41 -0.82
N GLY A 37 -14.22 0.65 -1.37
CA GLY A 37 -14.75 0.84 -2.72
C GLY A 37 -13.89 0.25 -3.84
N TRP A 38 -12.81 -0.47 -3.53
CA TRP A 38 -11.94 -1.10 -4.52
C TRP A 38 -12.05 -2.62 -4.48
N ARG A 39 -12.14 -3.23 -5.66
CA ARG A 39 -11.95 -4.67 -5.83
C ARG A 39 -10.47 -5.02 -5.77
N ILE A 40 -10.16 -6.29 -5.56
CA ILE A 40 -8.78 -6.79 -5.58
C ILE A 40 -8.05 -6.43 -6.89
N ARG A 41 -8.71 -6.61 -8.03
CA ARG A 41 -8.13 -6.23 -9.34
C ARG A 41 -7.86 -4.73 -9.49
N ASP A 42 -8.67 -3.88 -8.85
CA ASP A 42 -8.48 -2.44 -8.91
C ASP A 42 -7.21 -2.04 -8.15
N VAL A 43 -6.97 -2.65 -6.98
CA VAL A 43 -5.75 -2.42 -6.18
C VAL A 43 -4.51 -2.90 -6.96
N ALA A 44 -4.58 -4.09 -7.57
CA ALA A 44 -3.52 -4.61 -8.42
C ALA A 44 -3.19 -3.67 -9.60
N ALA A 45 -4.22 -3.15 -10.28
CA ALA A 45 -4.06 -2.19 -11.36
C ALA A 45 -3.39 -0.89 -10.88
N HIS A 46 -3.73 -0.38 -9.69
CA HIS A 46 -3.06 0.79 -9.11
C HIS A 46 -1.57 0.56 -8.87
N VAL A 47 -1.20 -0.61 -8.32
CA VAL A 47 0.20 -0.97 -8.10
C VAL A 47 0.97 -1.01 -9.43
N ALA A 48 0.36 -1.55 -10.49
CA ALA A 48 0.98 -1.56 -11.82
C ALA A 48 1.15 -0.13 -12.36
N LEU A 49 0.09 0.69 -12.29
CA LEU A 49 0.07 2.08 -12.76
C LEU A 49 1.12 2.98 -12.11
N ALA A 50 1.55 2.68 -10.88
CA ALA A 50 2.64 3.42 -10.23
C ALA A 50 3.95 3.38 -11.05
N ALA A 51 4.21 2.31 -11.83
CA ALA A 51 5.37 2.23 -12.72
C ALA A 51 5.09 2.67 -14.17
N GLN A 52 3.84 2.93 -14.51
CA GLN A 52 3.40 3.36 -15.83
C GLN A 52 2.37 4.50 -15.71
N PRO A 53 2.77 5.65 -15.13
CA PRO A 53 1.85 6.75 -14.93
C PRO A 53 1.27 7.20 -16.28
N PRO A 54 -0.04 7.50 -16.35
CA PRO A 54 -0.62 8.06 -17.56
C PRO A 54 0.14 9.29 -18.03
N GLY A 55 0.29 9.43 -19.35
CA GLY A 55 0.92 10.63 -19.93
C GLY A 55 0.20 11.92 -19.50
N PRO A 56 0.83 13.10 -19.66
CA PRO A 56 0.29 14.36 -19.15
C PRO A 56 -1.16 14.66 -19.55
N LEU A 57 -1.53 14.34 -20.79
CA LEU A 57 -2.89 14.50 -21.30
C LEU A 57 -3.89 13.53 -20.64
N GLY A 58 -3.47 12.29 -20.37
CA GLY A 58 -4.26 11.30 -19.65
C GLY A 58 -4.50 11.71 -18.19
N MET A 59 -3.44 12.21 -17.54
CA MET A 59 -3.52 12.73 -16.17
C MET A 59 -4.45 13.96 -16.08
N LEU A 60 -4.36 14.89 -17.03
CA LEU A 60 -5.23 16.07 -17.07
C LEU A 60 -6.70 15.69 -17.25
N ARG A 61 -7.01 14.76 -18.16
CA ARG A 61 -8.37 14.25 -18.36
C ARG A 61 -8.91 13.56 -17.11
N ALA A 62 -8.07 12.77 -16.44
CA ALA A 62 -8.47 12.10 -15.20
C ALA A 62 -8.71 13.11 -14.06
N ALA A 63 -7.86 14.12 -13.91
CA ALA A 63 -8.03 15.19 -12.93
C ALA A 63 -9.31 16.00 -13.15
N ALA A 64 -9.64 16.31 -14.41
CA ALA A 64 -10.89 16.99 -14.75
C ALA A 64 -12.13 16.16 -14.35
N ARG A 65 -12.13 14.84 -14.59
CA ARG A 65 -13.22 13.93 -14.20
C ARG A 65 -13.34 13.75 -12.68
N ALA A 66 -12.20 13.75 -11.99
CA ALA A 66 -12.12 13.60 -10.54
C ALA A 66 -12.53 14.87 -9.77
N ARG A 67 -12.78 15.99 -10.46
CA ARG A 67 -13.18 17.29 -9.89
C ARG A 67 -12.24 17.76 -8.77
N GLY A 68 -10.92 17.57 -8.96
CA GLY A 68 -9.89 17.98 -7.99
C GLY A 68 -9.68 17.03 -6.80
N SER A 69 -10.41 15.91 -6.70
CA SER A 69 -10.16 14.89 -5.67
C SER A 69 -9.10 13.90 -6.13
N PHE A 70 -7.93 13.92 -5.49
CA PHE A 70 -6.86 12.93 -5.73
C PHE A 70 -7.31 11.49 -5.49
N HIS A 71 -8.15 11.28 -4.48
CA HIS A 71 -8.69 9.95 -4.18
C HIS A 71 -9.58 9.43 -5.31
N ARG A 72 -10.51 10.27 -5.81
CA ARG A 72 -11.35 9.92 -6.97
C ARG A 72 -10.53 9.73 -8.24
N LEU A 73 -9.49 10.55 -8.44
CA LEU A 73 -8.59 10.42 -9.57
C LEU A 73 -7.91 9.04 -9.57
N ASN A 74 -7.29 8.67 -8.45
CA ASN A 74 -6.58 7.40 -8.34
C ASN A 74 -7.52 6.21 -8.52
N HIS A 75 -8.71 6.27 -7.91
CA HIS A 75 -9.74 5.25 -8.05
C HIS A 75 -10.21 5.10 -9.51
N ASP A 76 -10.64 6.18 -10.15
CA ASP A 76 -11.18 6.13 -11.52
C ASP A 76 -10.13 5.66 -12.55
N ILE A 77 -8.84 5.97 -12.36
CA ILE A 77 -7.78 5.49 -13.25
C ILE A 77 -7.55 3.99 -13.03
N ALA A 78 -7.49 3.55 -11.78
CA ALA A 78 -7.23 2.16 -11.44
C ALA A 78 -8.35 1.23 -11.91
N VAL A 79 -9.62 1.58 -11.65
CA VAL A 79 -10.78 0.80 -12.11
C VAL A 79 -10.80 0.68 -13.63
N ARG A 80 -10.58 1.80 -14.35
CA ARG A 80 -10.52 1.76 -15.82
C ARG A 80 -9.37 0.90 -16.34
N HIS A 81 -8.22 0.91 -15.67
CA HIS A 81 -7.09 0.09 -16.06
C HIS A 81 -7.36 -1.39 -15.77
N ALA A 82 -7.94 -1.71 -14.61
CA ALA A 82 -8.35 -3.07 -14.25
C ALA A 82 -9.36 -3.65 -15.24
N ASP A 83 -10.33 -2.85 -15.69
CA ASP A 83 -11.33 -3.30 -16.66
C ASP A 83 -10.79 -3.41 -18.10
N ALA A 84 -9.72 -2.66 -18.42
CA ALA A 84 -9.12 -2.64 -19.76
C ALA A 84 -7.98 -3.67 -19.94
N VAL A 85 -7.32 -4.07 -18.85
CA VAL A 85 -6.19 -5.01 -18.90
C VAL A 85 -6.69 -6.44 -18.70
N PRO A 86 -6.60 -7.31 -19.73
CA PRO A 86 -7.10 -8.68 -19.64
C PRO A 86 -6.24 -9.57 -18.72
N ASP A 87 -4.96 -9.24 -18.55
CA ASP A 87 -4.02 -10.00 -17.73
C ASP A 87 -3.19 -9.07 -16.82
N LEU A 88 -3.73 -8.79 -15.63
CA LEU A 88 -3.04 -7.98 -14.62
C LEU A 88 -1.79 -8.67 -14.05
N VAL A 89 -1.69 -9.99 -14.14
CA VAL A 89 -0.49 -10.74 -13.71
C VAL A 89 0.67 -10.40 -14.64
N ALA A 90 0.44 -10.46 -15.95
CA ALA A 90 1.44 -10.09 -16.94
C ALA A 90 1.82 -8.60 -16.83
N ASP A 91 0.85 -7.71 -16.60
CA ASP A 91 1.09 -6.28 -16.44
C ASP A 91 2.00 -5.97 -15.23
N LEU A 92 1.71 -6.55 -14.06
CA LEU A 92 2.55 -6.40 -12.87
C LEU A 92 3.96 -6.97 -13.06
N ARG A 93 4.07 -8.14 -13.71
CA ARG A 93 5.37 -8.75 -14.01
C ARG A 93 6.20 -7.90 -14.97
N ALA A 94 5.57 -7.30 -15.98
CA ALA A 94 6.25 -6.42 -16.94
C ALA A 94 6.82 -5.16 -16.28
N VAL A 95 6.15 -4.63 -15.26
CA VAL A 95 6.59 -3.41 -14.56
C VAL A 95 7.33 -3.66 -13.25
N ALA A 96 7.58 -4.93 -12.88
CA ALA A 96 8.16 -5.30 -11.59
C ALA A 96 9.44 -4.53 -11.27
N ASP A 97 10.43 -4.56 -12.17
CA ASP A 97 11.73 -3.90 -12.00
C ASP A 97 11.74 -2.43 -12.45
N SER A 98 10.61 -1.91 -12.95
CA SER A 98 10.53 -0.53 -13.42
C SER A 98 10.75 0.43 -12.26
N ARG A 99 11.76 1.30 -12.41
CA ARG A 99 12.06 2.41 -11.51
C ARG A 99 11.35 3.71 -11.88
N ARG A 100 10.43 3.67 -12.85
CA ARG A 100 9.62 4.84 -13.22
C ARG A 100 8.68 5.21 -12.08
N LEU A 101 8.43 6.51 -11.94
CA LEU A 101 7.64 7.10 -10.86
C LEU A 101 6.71 8.17 -11.44
N PRO A 102 5.50 8.36 -10.88
CA PRO A 102 4.72 9.56 -11.10
C PRO A 102 5.48 10.80 -10.61
N ALA A 103 5.35 11.93 -11.32
CA ALA A 103 6.10 13.16 -11.00
C ALA A 103 5.84 13.71 -9.60
N VAL A 104 4.71 13.38 -8.99
CA VAL A 104 4.27 13.88 -7.67
C VAL A 104 4.71 13.00 -6.49
N THR A 105 5.46 11.92 -6.74
CA THR A 105 5.85 10.97 -5.69
C THR A 105 7.32 10.55 -5.81
N ASN A 106 7.80 9.73 -4.87
CA ASN A 106 9.17 9.23 -4.85
C ASN A 106 9.22 7.75 -4.44
N HIS A 107 10.40 7.13 -4.58
CA HIS A 107 10.61 5.71 -4.27
C HIS A 107 10.27 5.35 -2.81
N ARG A 108 10.44 6.25 -1.85
CA ARG A 108 10.09 5.99 -0.43
C ARG A 108 8.59 5.87 -0.25
N ASN A 109 7.82 6.65 -1.02
CA ASN A 109 6.37 6.54 -1.02
C ASN A 109 5.91 5.24 -1.71
N ILE A 110 6.46 4.93 -2.88
CA ILE A 110 6.12 3.68 -3.59
C ILE A 110 6.47 2.44 -2.76
N HIS A 111 7.52 2.51 -1.94
CA HIS A 111 7.91 1.42 -1.07
C HIS A 111 6.84 1.05 -0.02
N TYR A 112 6.30 2.02 0.73
CA TYR A 112 5.22 1.67 1.68
C TYR A 112 3.92 1.33 0.93
N ASP A 113 3.67 2.00 -0.19
CA ASP A 113 2.45 1.87 -0.99
C ASP A 113 2.26 0.44 -1.50
N VAL A 114 3.27 -0.14 -2.14
CA VAL A 114 3.20 -1.52 -2.65
C VAL A 114 3.11 -2.56 -1.54
N ILE A 115 3.76 -2.32 -0.39
CA ILE A 115 3.67 -3.19 0.78
C ILE A 115 2.23 -3.22 1.31
N VAL A 116 1.65 -2.04 1.55
CA VAL A 116 0.29 -1.90 2.08
C VAL A 116 -0.73 -2.47 1.10
N HIS A 117 -0.62 -2.15 -0.18
CA HIS A 117 -1.53 -2.66 -1.21
C HIS A 117 -1.41 -4.17 -1.45
N GLY A 118 -0.23 -4.75 -1.24
CA GLY A 118 -0.08 -6.20 -1.18
C GLY A 118 -0.93 -6.82 -0.06
N GLN A 119 -0.96 -6.18 1.11
CA GLN A 119 -1.81 -6.64 2.22
C GLN A 119 -3.30 -6.34 2.00
N ASP A 120 -3.64 -5.23 1.34
CA ASP A 120 -5.03 -4.91 0.98
C ASP A 120 -5.66 -5.96 0.07
N ILE A 121 -4.83 -6.68 -0.70
CA ILE A 121 -5.22 -7.82 -1.53
C ILE A 121 -5.20 -9.13 -0.73
N ALA A 122 -4.10 -9.41 -0.04
CA ALA A 122 -3.86 -10.74 0.54
C ALA A 122 -4.74 -11.03 1.76
N ARG A 123 -4.87 -10.08 2.70
CA ARG A 123 -5.58 -10.27 3.97
C ARG A 123 -7.08 -10.60 3.82
N PRO A 124 -7.89 -9.92 2.98
CA PRO A 124 -9.31 -10.23 2.86
C PRO A 124 -9.56 -11.61 2.23
N LEU A 125 -8.57 -12.15 1.50
CA LEU A 125 -8.60 -13.51 0.96
C LEU A 125 -8.05 -14.57 1.93
N GLY A 126 -7.61 -14.18 3.13
CA GLY A 126 -6.92 -15.08 4.06
C GLY A 126 -5.57 -15.59 3.53
N ARG A 127 -4.92 -14.84 2.64
CA ARG A 127 -3.62 -15.17 2.03
C ARG A 127 -2.51 -14.32 2.65
N VAL A 128 -1.26 -14.72 2.40
CA VAL A 128 -0.08 -14.06 2.96
C VAL A 128 0.82 -13.57 1.83
N ILE A 129 1.16 -12.29 1.87
CA ILE A 129 2.31 -11.72 1.16
C ILE A 129 3.31 -11.29 2.23
N THR A 130 4.48 -11.92 2.25
CA THR A 130 5.50 -11.68 3.25
C THR A 130 6.28 -10.40 2.98
N VAL A 131 6.61 -9.68 4.06
CA VAL A 131 7.45 -8.49 4.04
C VAL A 131 8.42 -8.64 5.21
N THR A 132 9.69 -8.31 5.01
CA THR A 132 10.66 -8.36 6.11
C THR A 132 10.32 -7.29 7.15
N PRO A 133 10.49 -7.56 8.47
CA PRO A 133 10.25 -6.56 9.50
C PRO A 133 11.07 -5.27 9.29
N GLU A 134 12.29 -5.38 8.77
CA GLU A 134 13.13 -4.23 8.42
C GLU A 134 12.50 -3.34 7.34
N SER A 135 11.98 -3.94 6.26
CA SER A 135 11.32 -3.20 5.19
C SER A 135 10.00 -2.57 5.68
N ALA A 136 9.22 -3.31 6.47
CA ALA A 136 8.03 -2.79 7.11
C ALA A 136 8.35 -1.61 8.04
N ALA A 137 9.47 -1.65 8.78
CA ALA A 137 9.91 -0.57 9.67
C ALA A 137 10.25 0.69 8.88
N VAL A 138 10.95 0.56 7.75
CA VAL A 138 11.24 1.70 6.87
C VAL A 138 9.95 2.31 6.30
N ALA A 139 9.00 1.47 5.90
CA ALA A 139 7.68 1.91 5.46
C ALA A 139 6.90 2.63 6.59
N ALA A 140 6.87 2.06 7.79
CA ALA A 140 6.20 2.64 8.96
C ALA A 140 6.82 3.99 9.32
N GLN A 141 8.14 4.10 9.34
CA GLN A 141 8.85 5.36 9.60
C GLN A 141 8.54 6.43 8.54
N ARG A 142 8.40 6.03 7.26
CA ARG A 142 8.00 6.95 6.20
C ARG A 142 6.59 7.49 6.45
N VAL A 143 5.63 6.62 6.71
CA VAL A 143 4.24 6.99 6.97
C VAL A 143 4.12 7.87 8.22
N TRP A 144 4.87 7.55 9.28
CA TRP A 144 4.91 8.32 10.52
C TRP A 144 5.33 9.78 10.29
N THR A 145 6.32 10.00 9.41
CA THR A 145 6.97 11.31 9.23
C THR A 145 6.41 12.16 8.08
N MET A 146 5.65 11.57 7.15
CA MET A 146 5.27 12.26 5.90
C MET A 146 4.11 13.26 6.00
N GLY A 147 3.38 13.31 7.12
CA GLY A 147 2.21 14.18 7.25
C GLY A 147 1.05 13.70 6.36
N TRP A 148 0.56 14.57 5.46
CA TRP A 148 -0.49 14.19 4.50
C TRP A 148 -0.07 12.96 3.65
N PRO A 149 -0.97 12.01 3.37
CA PRO A 149 -2.41 12.01 3.68
C PRO A 149 -2.75 11.45 5.07
N PHE A 150 -1.83 10.75 5.73
CA PHE A 150 -2.15 9.94 6.90
C PHE A 150 -2.21 10.75 8.20
N TRP A 151 -1.34 11.76 8.34
CA TRP A 151 -1.15 12.51 9.59
C TRP A 151 -0.90 11.58 10.79
N ALA A 152 -0.20 10.47 10.56
CA ALA A 152 0.05 9.40 11.51
C ALA A 152 0.53 9.90 12.87
N LYS A 153 1.59 10.71 12.90
CA LYS A 153 2.13 11.29 14.14
C LYS A 153 1.10 12.10 14.94
N ARG A 154 0.13 12.74 14.28
CA ARG A 154 -0.94 13.49 14.95
C ARG A 154 -2.07 12.58 15.42
N ARG A 155 -2.42 11.56 14.62
CA ARG A 155 -3.51 10.61 14.93
C ARG A 155 -3.19 9.72 16.13
N PHE A 156 -1.92 9.37 16.30
CA PHE A 156 -1.44 8.45 17.34
C PHE A 156 -0.48 9.16 18.30
N ALA A 157 -0.81 10.40 18.69
CA ALA A 157 0.04 11.23 19.52
C ALA A 157 0.03 10.83 21.01
N ASP A 158 -0.99 10.09 21.44
CA ASP A 158 -1.28 9.70 22.83
C ASP A 158 -1.04 8.21 23.11
N VAL A 159 -0.43 7.49 22.16
CA VAL A 159 -0.06 6.07 22.28
C VAL A 159 1.39 5.87 21.85
N THR A 160 2.01 4.80 22.35
CA THR A 160 3.33 4.33 21.89
C THR A 160 3.15 3.08 21.03
N LEU A 161 3.45 3.18 19.73
CA LEU A 161 3.49 2.04 18.83
C LEU A 161 4.80 1.29 19.05
N VAL A 162 4.73 -0.02 19.32
CA VAL A 162 5.88 -0.87 19.64
C VAL A 162 5.86 -2.10 18.75
N ALA A 163 6.79 -2.20 17.81
CA ALA A 163 6.96 -3.39 17.00
C ALA A 163 7.54 -4.53 17.84
N GLU A 164 7.02 -5.74 17.64
CA GLU A 164 7.47 -6.94 18.36
C GLU A 164 8.56 -7.71 17.60
N ASP A 165 8.66 -7.50 16.28
CA ASP A 165 9.56 -8.19 15.36
C ASP A 165 10.64 -7.27 14.76
N SER A 166 10.71 -6.01 15.21
CA SER A 166 11.76 -5.06 14.86
C SER A 166 12.03 -4.06 16.00
N ALA A 167 13.09 -3.26 15.87
CA ALA A 167 13.39 -2.19 16.82
C ALA A 167 12.55 -0.92 16.61
N TRP A 168 11.54 -0.95 15.73
CA TRP A 168 10.75 0.22 15.41
C TRP A 168 9.76 0.55 16.53
N THR A 169 9.81 1.79 17.01
CA THR A 169 8.90 2.34 18.00
C THR A 169 8.62 3.81 17.69
N ALA A 170 7.40 4.28 17.98
CA ALA A 170 7.00 5.66 17.70
C ALA A 170 5.88 6.12 18.63
N GLY A 171 5.85 7.42 18.95
CA GLY A 171 4.81 8.03 19.76
C GLY A 171 5.17 8.11 21.24
N SER A 172 4.16 8.32 22.08
CA SER A 172 4.29 8.49 23.52
C SER A 172 2.96 8.21 24.21
N GLY A 173 2.97 7.44 25.30
CA GLY A 173 1.76 7.04 26.03
C GLY A 173 1.68 5.52 26.22
N PRO A 174 0.49 4.99 26.56
CA PRO A 174 0.26 3.55 26.67
C PRO A 174 0.63 2.81 25.38
N GLU A 175 1.18 1.61 25.53
CA GLU A 175 1.72 0.85 24.41
C GLU A 175 0.63 0.16 23.58
N LEU A 176 0.76 0.26 22.26
CA LEU A 176 0.11 -0.53 21.23
C LEU A 176 1.17 -1.43 20.58
N ARG A 177 0.99 -2.74 20.68
CA ARG A 177 1.96 -3.77 20.30
C ARG A 177 1.42 -4.64 19.16
N GLY A 178 2.31 -5.03 18.26
CA GLY A 178 2.05 -5.98 17.18
C GLY A 178 3.25 -6.11 16.24
N SER A 179 3.08 -6.87 15.15
CA SER A 179 4.11 -6.93 14.11
C SER A 179 4.34 -5.55 13.49
N THR A 180 5.55 -5.30 12.99
CA THR A 180 5.87 -4.04 12.31
C THR A 180 4.93 -3.80 11.12
N LEU A 181 4.53 -4.88 10.43
CA LEU A 181 3.58 -4.82 9.33
C LEU A 181 2.18 -4.43 9.81
N ASP A 182 1.69 -4.98 10.93
CA ASP A 182 0.40 -4.58 11.50
C ASP A 182 0.41 -3.11 11.91
N LEU A 183 1.48 -2.64 12.55
CA LEU A 183 1.59 -1.21 12.89
C LEU A 183 1.58 -0.34 11.63
N LEU A 184 2.25 -0.73 10.55
CA LEU A 184 2.15 -0.05 9.25
C LEU A 184 0.71 -0.05 8.69
N MET A 185 -0.02 -1.16 8.79
CA MET A 185 -1.42 -1.23 8.38
C MET A 185 -2.29 -0.27 9.20
N LEU A 186 -2.07 -0.20 10.52
CA LEU A 186 -2.75 0.78 11.39
C LEU A 186 -2.45 2.22 10.95
N LEU A 187 -1.18 2.56 10.75
CA LEU A 187 -0.75 3.89 10.35
C LEU A 187 -1.36 4.37 9.03
N THR A 188 -1.69 3.42 8.15
CA THR A 188 -2.32 3.67 6.84
C THR A 188 -3.84 3.52 6.85
N GLY A 189 -4.44 3.45 8.05
CA GLY A 189 -5.88 3.51 8.25
C GLY A 189 -6.63 2.18 8.16
N ARG A 190 -5.92 1.05 8.23
CA ARG A 190 -6.53 -0.28 8.36
C ARG A 190 -6.62 -0.67 9.83
N HIS A 191 -7.37 -1.72 10.13
CA HIS A 191 -7.67 -2.17 11.49
C HIS A 191 -7.08 -3.57 11.77
N PRO A 192 -5.77 -3.68 11.99
CA PRO A 192 -5.16 -4.95 12.41
C PRO A 192 -5.53 -5.30 13.86
N VAL A 193 -5.29 -6.55 14.25
CA VAL A 193 -5.40 -6.97 15.66
C VAL A 193 -4.11 -6.59 16.38
N LEU A 194 -4.21 -5.78 17.43
CA LEU A 194 -3.08 -5.30 18.24
C LEU A 194 -3.32 -5.61 19.72
N THR A 195 -2.26 -5.52 20.51
CA THR A 195 -2.30 -5.77 21.97
C THR A 195 -1.71 -4.61 22.76
N GLY A 196 -1.83 -4.66 24.09
CA GLY A 196 -1.24 -3.67 25.00
C GLY A 196 -2.25 -2.66 25.58
N PRO A 197 -1.84 -1.87 26.58
CA PRO A 197 -2.71 -0.96 27.31
C PRO A 197 -3.23 0.22 26.48
N GLY A 198 -2.68 0.45 25.28
CA GLY A 198 -3.16 1.48 24.35
C GLY A 198 -4.32 1.04 23.47
N VAL A 199 -4.74 -0.23 23.48
CA VAL A 199 -5.82 -0.73 22.59
C VAL A 199 -7.14 0.01 22.80
N ASP A 200 -7.45 0.39 24.04
CA ASP A 200 -8.68 1.14 24.37
C ASP A 200 -8.67 2.60 23.86
N ARG A 201 -7.61 3.02 23.16
CA ARG A 201 -7.45 4.37 22.58
C ARG A 201 -7.63 4.40 21.05
N LEU A 202 -7.87 3.24 20.42
CA LEU A 202 -8.06 3.10 18.97
C LEU A 202 -9.48 3.43 18.49
#